data_AF-A0AAU8EKI4-F1
#
_entry.id   AF-A0AAU8EKI4-F1
#
_cell.length_a   1.000
_cell.length_b   1.000
_cell.length_c   1.000
_cell.angle_alpha   90.00
_cell.angle_beta   90.00
_cell.angle_gamma   90.00
#
_symmetry.space_group_name_H-M   'P 1'
#
loop_
_entity.id
_entity.type
_entity.pdbx_description
1 polymer ?
#
loop_
_entity_poly.entity_id
_entity_poly.type
_entity_poly.pdbx_seq_one_letter_code
_entity_poly.pdbx_strand_id
1 'polypeptide(L)'
;MKIYIDENLPYRALVEPLTKLFRKHVFRHPGQETLTGVEDVELFESLSERDFDAIITQDANQLSNSDERSGLRSAGLHWIGVPQLNEPGLHGLGAVAGMVISGLPYFFESDAELPHIYRLKPAAHRAKRGPDIEPV
;
A
#
# COMPACT_ATOMS: atom_id res chain seq x y z
N MET A 1 -5.23 6.61 10.51
CA MET A 1 -4.02 6.49 9.68
C MET A 1 -4.24 7.15 8.34
N LYS A 2 -3.21 7.78 7.79
CA LYS A 2 -3.14 8.39 6.46
C LYS A 2 -2.29 7.49 5.56
N ILE A 3 -2.88 7.06 4.45
CA ILE A 3 -2.36 5.97 3.63
C ILE A 3 -2.24 6.48 2.20
N TYR A 4 -1.06 6.31 1.62
CA TYR A 4 -0.75 6.68 0.25
C TYR A 4 -1.05 5.50 -0.67
N ILE A 5 -1.75 5.75 -1.78
CA ILE A 5 -1.97 4.78 -2.85
C ILE A 5 -1.10 5.19 -4.02
N ASP A 6 -0.13 4.34 -4.34
CA ASP A 6 0.84 4.54 -5.41
C ASP A 6 0.16 4.71 -6.79
N GLU A 7 0.83 5.43 -7.70
CA GLU A 7 0.37 5.67 -9.07
C GLU A 7 0.33 4.38 -9.91
N ASN A 8 1.08 3.35 -9.53
CA ASN A 8 1.02 2.04 -10.18
C ASN A 8 -0.27 1.26 -9.88
N LEU A 9 -1.14 1.78 -9.00
CA LEU A 9 -2.43 1.19 -8.68
C LEU A 9 -3.61 1.95 -9.30
N PRO A 10 -4.75 1.27 -9.53
CA PRO A 10 -5.92 1.89 -10.14
C PRO A 10 -6.66 2.81 -9.15
N TYR A 11 -6.19 4.05 -9.03
CA TYR A 11 -6.70 5.11 -8.16
C TYR A 11 -8.22 5.12 -7.96
N ARG A 12 -8.98 5.27 -9.05
CA ARG A 12 -10.45 5.48 -8.99
C ARG A 12 -11.18 4.28 -8.42
N ALA A 13 -10.66 3.07 -8.65
CA ALA A 13 -11.25 1.84 -8.15
C ALA A 13 -10.88 1.55 -6.69
N LEU A 14 -9.89 2.25 -6.13
CA LEU A 14 -9.44 2.06 -4.77
C LEU A 14 -9.87 3.20 -3.85
N VAL A 15 -9.52 4.45 -4.14
CA VAL A 15 -9.67 5.55 -3.17
C VAL A 15 -11.11 5.77 -2.74
N GLU A 16 -12.06 5.80 -3.67
CA GLU A 16 -13.46 6.05 -3.32
C GLU A 16 -14.08 4.90 -2.49
N PRO A 17 -13.97 3.62 -2.90
CA PRO A 17 -14.43 2.51 -2.07
C PRO A 17 -13.76 2.44 -0.70
N LEU A 18 -12.44 2.60 -0.65
CA LEU A 18 -11.67 2.53 0.61
C LEU A 18 -12.08 3.64 1.57
N THR A 19 -12.27 4.86 1.10
CA THR A 19 -12.74 5.99 1.93
C THR A 19 -14.13 5.72 2.51
N LYS A 20 -15.03 5.08 1.75
CA LYS A 20 -16.39 4.75 2.23
C LYS A 20 -16.41 3.61 3.25
N LEU A 21 -15.55 2.60 3.07
CA LEU A 21 -15.47 1.41 3.91
C LEU A 21 -14.67 1.66 5.20
N PHE A 22 -13.54 2.35 5.11
CA PHE A 22 -12.59 2.56 6.19
C PHE A 22 -12.60 4.00 6.68
N ARG A 23 -13.75 4.48 7.15
CA ARG A 23 -14.02 5.90 7.46
C ARG A 23 -13.12 6.53 8.53
N LYS A 24 -12.40 5.72 9.32
CA LYS A 24 -11.44 6.19 10.33
C LYS A 24 -10.05 6.47 9.74
N HIS A 25 -9.85 6.17 8.46
CA HIS A 25 -8.58 6.28 7.76
C HIS A 25 -8.71 7.23 6.57
N VAL A 26 -7.59 7.83 6.19
CA VAL A 26 -7.51 8.77 5.08
C VAL A 26 -6.71 8.10 3.97
N PHE A 27 -7.26 8.06 2.76
CA PHE A 27 -6.58 7.55 1.58
C PHE A 27 -6.30 8.69 0.62
N ARG A 28 -5.07 8.79 0.14
CA ARG A 28 -4.62 9.80 -0.82
C ARG A 28 -3.87 9.17 -1.96
N HIS A 29 -3.91 9.82 -3.10
CA HIS A 29 -3.23 9.43 -4.32
C HIS A 29 -2.30 10.57 -4.79
N PRO A 30 -1.21 10.28 -5.52
CA PRO A 30 -0.24 11.28 -6.00
C PRO A 30 -0.87 12.55 -6.57
N GLY A 31 -1.89 12.42 -7.43
CA GLY A 31 -2.58 13.57 -8.03
C GLY A 31 -3.31 14.49 -7.04
N GLN A 32 -3.63 14.03 -5.83
CA GLN A 32 -4.20 14.85 -4.75
C GLN A 32 -3.12 15.50 -3.88
N GLU A 33 -1.90 14.96 -3.92
CA GLU A 33 -0.76 15.37 -3.09
C GLU A 33 0.31 16.11 -3.91
N THR A 34 0.13 16.28 -5.22
CA THR A 34 1.17 16.81 -6.14
C THR A 34 2.48 16.02 -6.08
N LEU A 35 2.39 14.69 -5.96
CA LEU A 35 3.54 13.76 -5.86
C LEU A 35 3.62 12.79 -7.06
N THR A 36 3.04 13.14 -8.20
CA THR A 36 3.06 12.30 -9.41
C THR A 36 4.47 12.22 -9.99
N GLY A 37 4.95 11.02 -10.29
CA GLY A 37 6.27 10.79 -10.91
C GLY A 37 7.48 11.20 -10.05
N VAL A 38 7.30 11.28 -8.73
CA VAL A 38 8.40 11.53 -7.78
C VAL A 38 9.14 10.20 -7.55
N GLU A 39 10.47 10.24 -7.57
CA GLU A 39 11.32 9.07 -7.32
C GLU A 39 11.13 8.55 -5.89
N ASP A 40 11.23 7.23 -5.69
CA ASP A 40 10.79 6.56 -4.46
C ASP A 40 11.44 7.10 -3.17
N VAL A 41 12.75 7.38 -3.18
CA VAL A 41 13.45 7.92 -1.99
C VAL A 41 12.93 9.30 -1.61
N GLU A 42 12.73 10.19 -2.60
CA GLU A 42 12.18 11.53 -2.40
C GLU A 42 10.68 11.48 -2.03
N LEU A 43 9.96 10.51 -2.60
CA LEU A 43 8.57 10.24 -2.29
C LEU A 43 8.43 9.85 -0.82
N PHE A 44 9.24 8.92 -0.31
CA PHE A 44 9.15 8.48 1.09
C PHE A 44 9.43 9.61 2.08
N GLU A 45 10.41 10.47 1.80
CA GLU A 45 10.66 11.68 2.59
C GLU A 45 9.44 12.60 2.57
N SER A 46 8.90 12.91 1.39
CA SER A 46 7.71 13.74 1.23
C SER A 46 6.48 13.18 1.95
N LEU A 47 6.32 11.85 1.96
CA LEU A 47 5.22 11.18 2.66
C LEU A 47 5.38 11.27 4.17
N SER A 48 6.61 11.10 4.69
CA SER A 48 6.93 11.28 6.11
C SER A 48 6.61 12.70 6.59
N GLU A 49 7.05 13.72 5.85
CA GLU A 49 6.78 15.13 6.15
C GLU A 49 5.28 15.48 6.17
N ARG A 50 4.45 14.66 5.51
CA ARG A 50 3.01 14.84 5.38
C ARG A 50 2.21 13.91 6.29
N ASP A 51 2.86 13.31 7.29
CA ASP A 51 2.27 12.41 8.28
C ASP A 51 1.54 11.21 7.64
N PHE A 52 2.10 10.64 6.57
CA PHE A 52 1.63 9.35 6.07
C PHE A 52 2.18 8.22 6.93
N ASP A 53 1.33 7.23 7.20
CA ASP A 53 1.71 6.06 7.98
C ASP A 53 2.09 4.87 7.08
N ALA A 54 1.59 4.83 5.84
CA ALA A 54 1.78 3.69 4.96
C ALA A 54 1.66 4.02 3.47
N ILE A 55 2.29 3.19 2.64
CA ILE A 55 2.14 3.14 1.20
C ILE A 55 1.52 1.80 0.76
N ILE A 56 0.56 1.85 -0.17
CA ILE A 56 0.05 0.69 -0.90
C ILE A 56 0.62 0.76 -2.32
N THR A 57 1.30 -0.29 -2.76
CA THR A 57 2.01 -0.29 -4.06
C THR A 57 2.11 -1.71 -4.66
N GLN A 58 2.32 -1.79 -5.97
CA GLN A 58 2.72 -3.03 -6.67
C GLN A 58 4.23 -3.16 -6.85
N ASP A 59 5.03 -2.15 -6.49
CA ASP A 59 6.46 -2.17 -6.75
C ASP A 59 7.22 -2.94 -5.67
N ALA A 60 7.44 -4.23 -5.94
CA ALA A 60 8.24 -5.08 -5.07
C ALA A 60 9.74 -4.75 -5.12
N ASN A 61 10.22 -4.02 -6.13
CA ASN A 61 11.64 -3.70 -6.27
C ASN A 61 12.10 -2.71 -5.19
N GLN A 62 11.19 -1.91 -4.64
CA GLN A 62 11.40 -1.05 -3.45
C GLN A 62 12.01 -1.77 -2.25
N LEU A 63 11.73 -3.07 -2.12
CA LEU A 63 12.27 -3.90 -1.03
C LEU A 63 13.63 -4.53 -1.36
N SER A 64 13.98 -4.58 -2.64
CA SER A 64 15.24 -5.15 -3.15
C SER A 64 16.31 -4.09 -3.37
N ASN A 65 15.92 -2.84 -3.64
CA ASN A 65 16.81 -1.70 -3.67
C ASN A 65 17.12 -1.26 -2.23
N SER A 66 18.41 -1.22 -1.88
CA SER A 66 18.86 -0.87 -0.53
C SER A 66 18.50 0.55 -0.13
N ASP A 67 18.55 1.49 -1.08
CA ASP A 67 18.35 2.91 -0.81
C ASP A 67 16.86 3.19 -0.57
N GLU A 68 15.99 2.61 -1.39
CA GLU A 68 14.53 2.69 -1.25
C GLU A 68 14.07 2.02 0.04
N ARG A 69 14.54 0.80 0.34
CA ARG A 69 14.20 0.11 1.59
C ARG A 69 14.66 0.89 2.83
N SER A 70 15.86 1.46 2.79
CA SER A 70 16.37 2.32 3.87
C SER A 70 15.57 3.61 4.00
N GLY A 71 15.19 4.23 2.88
CA GLY A 71 14.32 5.40 2.84
C GLY A 71 12.96 5.12 3.46
N LEU A 72 12.32 4.01 3.10
CA LEU A 72 11.03 3.59 3.64
C LEU A 72 11.08 3.38 5.16
N ARG A 73 12.14 2.72 5.65
CA ARG A 73 12.37 2.54 7.08
C ARG A 73 12.60 3.86 7.81
N SER A 74 13.39 4.75 7.23
CA SER A 74 13.72 6.06 7.81
C SER A 74 12.51 7.00 7.83
N ALA A 75 11.65 6.90 6.81
CA ALA A 75 10.39 7.61 6.70
C ALA A 75 9.31 7.09 7.66
N GLY A 76 9.55 5.97 8.37
CA GLY A 76 8.56 5.41 9.29
C GLY A 76 7.35 4.79 8.59
N LEU A 77 7.43 4.48 7.30
CA LEU A 77 6.29 4.04 6.50
C LEU A 77 6.09 2.53 6.56
N HIS A 78 4.87 2.06 6.78
CA HIS A 78 4.52 0.68 6.48
C HIS A 78 4.39 0.48 4.97
N TRP A 79 4.87 -0.67 4.48
CA TRP A 79 4.77 -1.04 3.07
C TRP A 79 3.68 -2.09 2.88
N ILE A 80 2.68 -1.82 2.05
CA ILE A 80 1.55 -2.71 1.79
C ILE A 80 1.60 -3.15 0.32
N GLY A 81 2.14 -4.34 0.09
CA GLY A 81 2.37 -4.88 -1.24
C GLY A 81 1.16 -5.54 -1.83
N VAL A 82 0.76 -5.09 -3.01
CA VAL A 82 -0.23 -5.74 -3.86
C VAL A 82 0.51 -6.49 -4.97
N PRO A 83 0.45 -7.83 -5.03
CA PRO A 83 1.09 -8.57 -6.11
C PRO A 83 0.48 -8.18 -7.46
N GLN A 84 1.33 -8.12 -8.49
CA GLN A 84 0.88 -7.94 -9.85
C GLN A 84 0.04 -9.14 -10.28
N LEU A 85 -1.12 -8.86 -10.88
CA LEU A 85 -2.05 -9.86 -11.37
C LEU A 85 -1.99 -9.92 -12.89
N ASN A 86 -2.14 -11.12 -13.46
CA ASN A 86 -2.10 -11.34 -14.91
C ASN A 86 -3.47 -11.17 -15.57
N GLU A 87 -4.52 -11.04 -14.77
CA GLU A 87 -5.90 -10.90 -15.22
C GLU A 87 -6.13 -9.51 -15.85
N PRO A 88 -6.60 -9.43 -17.11
CA PRO A 88 -6.78 -8.15 -17.78
C PRO A 88 -8.07 -7.44 -17.36
N GLY A 89 -8.09 -6.12 -17.56
CA GLY A 89 -9.29 -5.29 -17.52
C GLY A 89 -10.04 -5.35 -16.18
N LEU A 90 -11.36 -5.48 -16.25
CA LEU A 90 -12.23 -5.45 -15.07
C LEU A 90 -12.01 -6.62 -14.10
N HIS A 91 -11.54 -7.77 -14.60
CA HIS A 91 -11.22 -8.91 -13.75
C HIS A 91 -10.02 -8.62 -12.85
N GLY A 92 -8.93 -8.11 -13.44
CA GLY A 92 -7.75 -7.67 -12.69
C GLY A 92 -8.08 -6.54 -11.72
N LEU A 93 -8.86 -5.55 -12.17
CA LEU A 93 -9.31 -4.44 -11.34
C LEU A 93 -10.09 -4.91 -10.11
N GLY A 94 -11.08 -5.77 -10.32
CA GLY A 94 -11.90 -6.33 -9.23
C GLY A 94 -11.07 -7.19 -8.28
N ALA A 95 -10.11 -7.96 -8.80
CA ALA A 95 -9.21 -8.77 -7.99
C ALA A 95 -8.28 -7.91 -7.12
N VAL A 96 -7.66 -6.86 -7.67
CA VAL A 96 -6.86 -5.88 -6.91
C VAL A 96 -7.71 -5.19 -5.84
N ALA A 97 -8.87 -4.64 -6.21
CA ALA A 97 -9.74 -3.96 -5.26
C ALA A 97 -10.19 -4.88 -4.12
N GLY A 98 -10.66 -6.09 -4.45
CA GLY A 98 -11.04 -7.08 -3.45
C GLY A 98 -9.87 -7.49 -2.55
N MET A 99 -8.66 -7.60 -3.10
CA MET A 99 -7.45 -7.96 -2.35
C MET A 99 -7.05 -6.89 -1.32
N VAL A 100 -7.11 -5.62 -1.73
CA VAL A 100 -6.81 -4.46 -0.87
C VAL A 100 -7.89 -4.33 0.20
N ILE A 101 -9.16 -4.32 -0.19
CA ILE A 101 -10.30 -4.19 0.75
C ILE A 101 -10.28 -5.29 1.80
N SER A 102 -10.03 -6.53 1.41
CA SER A 102 -9.95 -7.65 2.36
C SER A 102 -8.62 -7.71 3.14
N GLY A 103 -7.60 -6.97 2.71
CA GLY A 103 -6.25 -7.00 3.28
C GLY A 103 -6.01 -5.96 4.35
N LEU A 104 -6.54 -4.76 4.14
CA LEU A 104 -6.36 -3.64 5.06
C LEU A 104 -6.84 -3.89 6.50
N PRO A 105 -7.88 -4.69 6.80
CA PRO A 105 -8.21 -5.02 8.18
C PRO A 105 -7.03 -5.61 8.96
N TYR A 106 -6.23 -6.50 8.35
CA TYR A 106 -5.04 -7.06 9.00
C TYR A 106 -3.96 -6.01 9.30
N PHE A 107 -3.85 -4.99 8.46
CA PHE A 107 -2.95 -3.86 8.70
C PHE A 107 -3.48 -2.99 9.85
N PHE A 108 -4.78 -2.68 9.87
CA PHE A 108 -5.39 -1.84 10.91
C PHE A 108 -5.50 -2.51 12.28
N GLU A 109 -5.54 -3.84 12.32
CA GLU A 109 -5.55 -4.64 13.54
C GLU A 109 -4.14 -5.00 14.02
N SER A 110 -3.09 -4.60 13.30
CA SER A 110 -1.71 -4.85 13.67
C SER A 110 -1.25 -3.87 14.75
N ASP A 111 -0.61 -4.40 15.80
CA ASP A 111 0.04 -3.62 16.87
C ASP A 111 1.51 -3.29 16.55
N ALA A 112 1.88 -3.28 15.26
CA ALA A 112 3.25 -3.01 14.83
C ALA A 112 3.67 -1.55 15.07
N GLU A 113 4.51 -1.31 16.08
CA GLU A 113 5.03 0.04 16.41
C GLU A 113 6.08 0.57 15.41
N LEU A 114 6.70 -0.32 14.64
CA LEU A 114 7.74 0.02 13.66
C LEU A 114 7.26 -0.24 12.22
N PRO A 115 7.91 0.35 11.21
CA PRO A 115 7.67 0.02 9.80
C PRO A 115 7.67 -1.50 9.55
N HIS A 116 6.61 -1.99 8.91
CA HIS A 116 6.44 -3.40 8.54
C HIS A 116 5.96 -3.52 7.10
N ILE A 117 6.32 -4.64 6.49
CA ILE A 117 5.95 -5.08 5.15
C ILE A 117 4.75 -6.01 5.28
N TYR A 118 3.63 -5.66 4.63
CA TYR A 118 2.41 -6.45 4.53
C TYR A 118 2.24 -6.91 3.09
N ARG A 119 2.58 -8.17 2.79
CA ARG A 119 2.37 -8.74 1.44
C ARG A 119 0.96 -9.30 1.33
N LEU A 120 0.10 -8.60 0.60
CA LEU A 120 -1.25 -9.05 0.35
C LEU A 120 -1.25 -10.27 -0.58
N LYS A 121 -2.22 -11.16 -0.37
CA LYS A 121 -2.37 -12.39 -1.16
C LYS A 121 -3.71 -12.43 -1.89
N PRO A 122 -3.79 -13.03 -3.09
CA PRO A 122 -5.09 -13.27 -3.73
C PRO A 122 -6.02 -14.10 -2.85
N ALA A 123 -7.33 -13.87 -2.95
CA ALA A 123 -8.33 -14.49 -2.08
C ALA A 123 -8.25 -16.03 -2.08
N ALA A 124 -7.97 -16.64 -3.24
CA ALA A 124 -7.81 -18.10 -3.37
C ALA A 124 -6.69 -18.68 -2.48
N HIS A 125 -5.65 -17.89 -2.21
CA HIS A 125 -4.53 -18.29 -1.34
C HIS A 125 -4.73 -17.84 0.12
N ARG A 126 -5.66 -16.92 0.37
CA ARG A 126 -5.87 -16.26 1.66
C ARG A 126 -6.80 -17.03 2.61
N ALA A 127 -7.65 -17.92 2.08
CA ALA A 127 -8.54 -18.79 2.87
C ALA A 127 -7.80 -19.70 3.89
N LYS A 128 -6.47 -19.75 3.85
CA LYS A 128 -5.64 -20.56 4.76
C LYS A 128 -4.72 -19.74 5.67
N ARG A 129 -4.25 -18.55 5.26
CA ARG A 129 -3.30 -17.68 6.01
C ARG A 129 -3.45 -16.22 5.52
N GLY A 130 -3.46 -15.24 6.43
CA GLY A 130 -3.51 -13.80 6.11
C GLY A 130 -2.31 -13.28 5.30
N PRO A 131 -2.08 -11.95 5.22
CA PRO A 131 -0.89 -11.41 4.56
C PRO A 131 0.39 -11.90 5.26
N ASP A 132 1.51 -11.95 4.52
CA ASP A 132 2.82 -12.14 5.17
C ASP A 132 3.27 -10.81 5.75
N ILE A 133 3.66 -10.83 7.03
CA ILE A 133 4.04 -9.63 7.79
C ILE A 133 5.48 -9.80 8.30
N GLU A 134 6.35 -8.84 7.99
CA GLU A 134 7.72 -8.81 8.50
C GLU A 134 8.19 -7.35 8.70
N PRO A 135 9.19 -7.09 9.56
CA PRO A 135 9.79 -5.76 9.67
C PRO A 135 10.42 -5.29 8.36
N VAL A 136 10.40 -3.98 8.11
CA VAL A 136 11.12 -3.36 6.98
C VAL A 136 12.63 -3.52 7.14
#